data_AF-A0A7U9RG99-F1
#
_entry.id   AF-A0A7U9RG99-F1
#
_cell.length_a   1.000
_cell.length_b   1.000
_cell.length_c   1.000
_cell.angle_alpha   90.00
_cell.angle_beta   90.00
_cell.angle_gamma   90.00
#
_symmetry.space_group_name_H-M   'P 1'
#
loop_
_entity.id
_entity.type
_entity.pdbx_description
1 polymer ?
#
loop_
_entity_poly.entity_id
_entity_poly.type
_entity_poly.pdbx_seq_one_letter_code
_entity_poly.pdbx_strand_id
1 'polypeptide(L)'
;MLTVYPTSELYREIQAGNWTEETEIEKLYELRTLVGSLDIDTYFATMGASNCINVEGHLPKDRGRMVKWLDEVIGAVDEKELRRYRENLRHL
;
A
#
# COMPACT_ATOMS: atom_id res chain seq x y z
N MET A 1 2.57 -4.29 -4.45
CA MET A 1 2.97 -5.56 -5.07
C MET A 1 4.47 -5.56 -5.22
N LEU A 2 5.12 -6.54 -4.61
CA LEU A 2 6.56 -6.69 -4.68
C LEU A 2 6.92 -7.47 -5.95
N THR A 3 7.88 -6.97 -6.73
CA THR A 3 8.40 -7.72 -7.88
C THR A 3 9.26 -8.88 -7.38
N VAL A 4 8.72 -10.09 -7.45
CA VAL A 4 9.42 -11.30 -6.98
C VAL A 4 10.27 -11.89 -8.10
N TYR A 5 11.57 -11.95 -7.91
CA TYR A 5 12.49 -12.60 -8.85
C TYR A 5 12.54 -14.11 -8.61
N PRO A 6 12.56 -14.97 -9.66
CA PRO A 6 12.65 -16.42 -9.49
C PRO A 6 13.89 -16.90 -8.75
N THR A 7 14.96 -16.09 -8.75
CA THR A 7 16.21 -16.37 -8.04
C THR A 7 16.20 -15.92 -6.58
N SER A 8 15.19 -15.18 -6.15
CA SER A 8 15.08 -14.66 -4.77
C SER A 8 14.68 -15.75 -3.78
N GLU A 9 15.06 -15.55 -2.52
CA GLU A 9 14.64 -16.41 -1.41
C GLU A 9 13.11 -16.38 -1.22
N LEU A 10 12.51 -15.19 -1.31
CA LEU A 10 11.05 -15.03 -1.21
C LEU A 10 10.28 -15.88 -2.24
N TYR A 11 10.80 -16.03 -3.46
CA TYR A 11 10.17 -16.91 -4.45
C TYR A 11 10.10 -18.35 -3.96
N ARG A 12 11.15 -18.85 -3.30
CA ARG A 12 11.16 -20.21 -2.74
C ARG A 12 10.19 -20.35 -1.57
N GLU A 13 10.10 -19.34 -0.71
CA GLU A 13 9.14 -19.31 0.40
C GLU A 13 7.68 -19.32 -0.10
N ILE A 14 7.39 -18.59 -1.18
CA ILE A 14 6.08 -18.63 -1.86
C ILE A 14 5.79 -20.04 -2.38
N GLN A 15 6.75 -20.68 -3.07
CA GLN A 15 6.55 -22.05 -3.58
C GLN A 15 6.39 -23.08 -2.45
N ALA A 16 7.02 -22.86 -1.30
CA ALA A 16 6.88 -23.70 -0.11
C ALA A 16 5.56 -23.46 0.66
N GLY A 17 4.80 -22.42 0.31
CA GLY A 17 3.58 -22.03 1.02
C GLY A 17 3.82 -21.35 2.37
N ASN A 18 5.07 -20.95 2.67
CA ASN A 18 5.44 -20.29 3.91
C ASN A 18 5.10 -18.79 3.92
N TRP A 19 4.81 -18.23 2.75
CA TRP A 19 4.47 -16.81 2.59
C TRP A 19 3.24 -16.65 1.70
N THR A 20 2.39 -15.70 2.05
CA THR A 20 1.21 -15.30 1.28
C THR A 20 1.21 -13.78 1.13
N GLU A 21 0.79 -13.29 -0.04
CA GLU A 21 0.70 -11.85 -0.31
C GLU A 21 -0.36 -11.21 0.59
N GLU A 22 0.00 -10.04 1.12
CA GLU A 22 -0.88 -9.13 1.86
C GLU A 22 -2.09 -8.70 1.02
N THR A 23 -3.24 -8.53 1.65
CA THR A 23 -4.45 -8.03 0.97
C THR A 23 -4.31 -6.56 0.58
N GLU A 24 -5.13 -6.06 -0.35
CA GLU A 24 -5.05 -4.64 -0.72
C GLU A 24 -5.48 -3.72 0.43
N ILE A 25 -6.45 -4.14 1.26
CA ILE A 25 -6.82 -3.41 2.48
C ILE A 25 -5.68 -3.44 3.52
N GLU A 26 -4.98 -4.56 3.69
CA GLU A 26 -3.84 -4.67 4.60
C GLU A 26 -2.74 -3.67 4.21
N LYS A 27 -2.42 -3.56 2.91
CA LYS A 27 -1.49 -2.54 2.39
C LYS A 27 -1.90 -1.11 2.77
N LEU A 28 -3.20 -0.80 2.80
CA LEU A 28 -3.69 0.52 3.22
C LEU A 28 -3.49 0.75 4.73
N TYR A 29 -3.68 -0.28 5.56
CA TYR A 29 -3.36 -0.21 6.99
C TYR A 29 -1.85 -0.03 7.24
N GLU A 30 -1.00 -0.71 6.48
CA GLU A 30 0.46 -0.51 6.53
C GLU A 30 0.83 0.93 6.15
N LEU A 31 0.26 1.45 5.06
CA LEU A 31 0.46 2.82 4.61
C LEU A 31 0.04 3.84 5.67
N ARG A 32 -1.13 3.64 6.26
CA ARG A 32 -1.64 4.45 7.38
C ARG A 32 -0.70 4.41 8.58
N THR A 33 -0.19 3.24 8.93
CA THR A 33 0.75 3.04 10.04
C THR A 33 2.06 3.77 9.78
N LEU A 34 2.60 3.67 8.56
CA LEU A 34 3.80 4.37 8.13
C LEU A 34 3.63 5.89 8.23
N VAL A 35 2.59 6.45 7.62
CA VAL A 35 2.26 7.89 7.68
C VAL A 35 2.07 8.35 9.13
N GLY A 36 1.39 7.54 9.94
CA GLY A 36 1.14 7.82 11.36
C GLY A 36 2.40 7.81 12.24
N SER A 37 3.46 7.13 11.82
CA SER A 37 4.69 6.92 12.61
C SER A 37 5.92 7.65 12.06
N LEU A 38 5.84 8.22 10.86
CA LEU A 38 6.95 8.96 10.24
C LEU A 38 7.18 10.32 10.90
N ASP A 39 8.26 10.45 11.66
CA ASP A 39 8.60 11.66 12.42
C ASP A 39 9.65 12.58 11.75
N ILE A 40 10.03 12.27 10.51
CA ILE A 40 10.95 13.11 9.73
C ILE A 40 10.20 14.19 8.94
N ASP A 41 10.87 15.31 8.67
CA ASP A 41 10.39 16.33 7.74
C ASP A 41 10.58 15.84 6.30
N THR A 42 9.49 15.47 5.65
CA THR A 42 9.52 14.92 4.30
C THR A 42 8.22 15.17 3.56
N TYR A 43 8.30 15.23 2.23
CA TYR A 43 7.13 15.05 1.39
C TYR A 43 6.83 13.56 1.24
N PHE A 44 5.60 13.16 1.48
CA PHE A 44 5.11 11.80 1.28
C PHE A 44 4.08 11.82 0.15
N ALA A 45 4.16 10.89 -0.80
CA ALA A 45 3.17 10.77 -1.87
C ALA A 45 3.12 9.38 -2.50
N THR A 46 1.92 8.90 -2.83
CA THR A 46 1.66 7.62 -3.53
C THR A 46 1.30 7.81 -5.01
N MET A 47 2.05 8.63 -5.75
CA MET A 47 1.68 9.05 -7.13
C MET A 47 1.76 7.96 -8.21
N GLY A 48 2.32 6.78 -7.91
CA GLY A 48 2.45 5.70 -8.89
C GLY A 48 1.10 5.06 -9.23
N ALA A 49 0.89 4.69 -10.50
CA ALA A 49 -0.33 3.99 -10.95
C ALA A 49 -0.58 2.65 -10.24
N SER A 50 0.44 2.10 -9.56
CA SER A 50 0.32 0.92 -8.71
C SER A 50 -0.31 1.21 -7.34
N ASN A 51 -0.54 2.48 -6.99
CA ASN A 51 -1.26 2.86 -5.78
C ASN A 51 -2.70 3.22 -6.15
N CYS A 52 -3.64 2.34 -5.80
CA CYS A 52 -5.06 2.58 -6.08
C CYS A 52 -5.59 3.82 -5.34
N ILE A 53 -4.98 4.15 -4.20
CA ILE A 53 -5.36 5.26 -3.34
C ILE A 53 -4.21 6.26 -3.28
N ASN A 54 -4.52 7.50 -3.64
CA ASN A 54 -3.59 8.61 -3.55
C ASN A 54 -3.66 9.23 -2.15
N VAL A 55 -2.52 9.34 -1.49
CA VAL A 55 -2.32 10.12 -0.27
C VAL A 55 -1.02 10.89 -0.41
N GLU A 56 -1.06 12.19 -0.10
CA GLU A 56 0.13 13.04 -0.16
C GLU A 56 0.06 14.21 0.83
N GLY A 57 1.24 14.66 1.25
CA GLY A 57 1.39 15.80 2.14
C GLY A 57 2.81 15.93 2.71
N HIS A 58 3.07 17.07 3.33
CA HIS A 58 4.30 17.31 4.08
C HIS A 58 4.15 16.77 5.50
N LEU A 59 4.94 15.78 5.87
CA LEU A 59 5.02 15.28 7.23
C LEU A 59 6.04 16.10 8.03
N PRO A 60 5.80 16.37 9.33
CA PRO A 60 4.63 15.95 10.11
C PRO A 60 3.39 16.86 9.95
N LYS A 61 3.52 18.02 9.27
CA LYS A 61 2.49 19.07 9.17
C LYS A 61 1.10 18.55 8.77
N ASP A 62 1.03 17.66 7.79
CA ASP A 62 -0.20 17.16 7.19
C ASP A 62 -0.64 15.80 7.75
N ARG A 63 0.07 15.22 8.73
CA ARG A 63 -0.15 13.85 9.23
C ARG A 63 -1.61 13.58 9.59
N GLY A 64 -2.22 14.48 10.36
CA GLY A 64 -3.61 14.31 10.80
C GLY A 64 -4.59 14.23 9.63
N ARG A 65 -4.42 15.08 8.61
CA ARG A 65 -5.24 15.06 7.38
C ARG A 65 -5.05 13.75 6.62
N MET A 66 -3.80 13.32 6.46
CA MET A 66 -3.46 12.10 5.71
C MET A 66 -3.98 10.83 6.41
N VAL A 67 -3.80 10.71 7.73
CA VAL A 67 -4.31 9.57 8.52
C VAL A 67 -5.83 9.52 8.47
N LYS A 68 -6.50 10.66 8.65
CA LYS A 68 -7.97 10.73 8.57
C LYS A 68 -8.49 10.29 7.19
N TRP A 69 -7.85 10.75 6.12
CA TRP A 69 -8.19 10.34 4.76
C TRP A 69 -8.05 8.83 4.57
N LEU A 70 -6.95 8.24 5.06
CA LEU A 70 -6.74 6.79 4.98
C LEU A 70 -7.79 6.01 5.80
N ASP A 71 -8.15 6.50 6.99
CA ASP A 71 -9.23 5.91 7.80
C ASP A 71 -10.58 5.91 7.06
N GLU A 72 -10.92 7.03 6.40
CA GLU A 72 -12.15 7.15 5.60
C GLU A 72 -12.15 6.20 4.40
N VAL A 73 -11.03 6.10 3.69
CA VAL A 73 -10.88 5.20 2.53
C VAL A 73 -10.99 3.73 2.95
N ILE A 74 -10.24 3.32 3.97
CA ILE A 74 -10.24 1.94 4.48
C ILE A 74 -11.66 1.51 4.88
N GLY A 75 -12.46 2.40 5.46
CA GLY A 75 -13.84 2.11 5.83
C GLY A 75 -14.84 2.02 4.66
N ALA A 76 -14.46 2.49 3.46
CA ALA A 76 -15.36 2.60 2.31
C ALA A 76 -15.02 1.63 1.15
N VAL A 77 -13.79 1.12 1.08
CA VAL A 77 -13.33 0.26 -0.01
C VAL A 77 -13.73 -1.21 0.18
N ASP A 78 -13.85 -1.93 -0.94
CA ASP A 78 -14.05 -3.38 -0.96
C ASP A 78 -12.79 -4.07 -1.51
N GLU A 79 -12.37 -5.15 -0.84
CA GLU A 79 -11.15 -5.89 -1.18
C GLU A 79 -11.19 -6.44 -2.61
N LYS A 80 -12.34 -6.93 -3.08
CA LYS A 80 -12.45 -7.52 -4.42
C LYS A 80 -12.29 -6.47 -5.50
N GLU A 81 -12.83 -5.27 -5.29
CA GLU A 81 -12.67 -4.16 -6.23
C GLU A 81 -11.23 -3.63 -6.27
N LEU A 82 -10.56 -3.54 -5.11
CA LEU A 82 -9.13 -3.19 -5.06
C LEU A 82 -8.26 -4.24 -5.76
N ARG A 83 -8.53 -5.53 -5.53
CA ARG A 83 -7.82 -6.62 -6.20
C ARG A 83 -8.08 -6.62 -7.71
N ARG A 84 -9.33 -6.35 -8.12
CA ARG A 84 -9.67 -6.21 -9.53
C ARG A 84 -8.93 -5.05 -10.19
N TYR A 85 -8.83 -3.90 -9.53
CA TYR A 85 -8.01 -2.79 -10.02
C TYR A 85 -6.56 -3.23 -10.24
N ARG A 86 -5.97 -3.90 -9.23
CA ARG A 86 -4.59 -4.41 -9.27
C ARG A 86 -4.33 -5.32 -10.46
N GLU A 87 -5.18 -6.32 -10.67
CA GLU A 87 -5.02 -7.33 -11.71
C GLU A 87 -5.24 -6.77 -13.13
N ASN A 88 -5.90 -5.62 -13.25
CA ASN A 88 -6.17 -4.96 -14.52
C ASN A 88 -5.24 -3.78 -14.85
N LEU A 89 -4.17 -3.57 -14.06
CA LEU A 89 -3.14 -2.58 -14.38
C LEU A 89 -2.38 -2.99 -15.65
N ARG A 90 -2.53 -2.19 -16.71
CA ARG A 90 -1.98 -2.51 -18.05
C ARG A 90 -0.45 -2.45 -18.13
N HIS A 91 0.18 -1.72 -17.21
CA HIS A 91 1.62 -1.50 -17.21
C HIS A 91 2.13 -1.58 -15.76
N LEU A 92 3.07 -2.49 -15.54
CA LEU A 92 3.93 -2.60 -14.37
C LEU A 92 5.37 -2.78 -14.85
#